data_AF-A0A6S6RRQ3-F1
#
_entry.id   AF-A0A6S6RRQ3-F1
#
_cell.length_a   1.000
_cell.length_b   1.000
_cell.length_c   1.000
_cell.angle_alpha   90.00
_cell.angle_beta   90.00
_cell.angle_gamma   90.00
#
_symmetry.space_group_name_H-M   'P 1'
#
loop_
_entity.id
_entity.type
_entity.pdbx_description
1 polymer ?
#
loop_
_entity_poly.entity_id
_entity_poly.type
_entity_poly.pdbx_seq_one_letter_code
_entity_poly.pdbx_strand_id
1 'polypeptide(L)' 'MKDYSTFNFLQWYVAEQHEEEKLFKSILDKFELVGEDGKSLFLSDKKLKAISSAVHV' A
#
# COMPACT_ATOMS: atom_id res chain seq x y z
N MET A 1 31.39 3.08 -20.66
CA MET A 1 30.02 2.60 -20.90
C MET A 1 29.25 2.83 -19.60
N LYS A 2 28.37 3.84 -19.55
CA LYS A 2 27.59 4.13 -18.33
C LYS A 2 26.52 3.04 -18.20
N ASP A 3 26.34 2.51 -17.00
CA ASP A 3 25.50 1.33 -16.76
C ASP A 3 24.01 1.72 -16.74
N TYR A 4 23.46 1.93 -17.93
CA TYR A 4 22.07 2.35 -18.13
C TYR A 4 21.05 1.28 -17.71
N SER A 5 21.46 0.01 -17.68
CA SER A 5 20.61 -1.10 -17.24
C SER A 5 20.31 -1.00 -15.74
N THR A 6 21.35 -0.83 -14.92
CA THR A 6 21.21 -0.64 -13.47
C THR A 6 20.44 0.62 -13.13
N PHE A 7 20.68 1.72 -13.87
CA PHE A 7 19.93 2.96 -13.66
C PHE A 7 18.43 2.78 -13.91
N ASN A 8 18.05 2.15 -15.01
CA ASN A 8 16.63 1.89 -15.34
C ASN A 8 15.96 0.96 -14.31
N PHE A 9 16.67 -0.07 -13.86
CA PHE A 9 16.17 -0.95 -12.79
C PHE A 9 15.91 -0.19 -11.49
N LEU A 10 16.84 0.67 -11.06
CA LEU A 10 16.69 1.46 -9.85
C LEU A 10 15.58 2.50 -9.97
N GLN A 11 15.37 3.10 -11.15
CA GLN A 11 14.24 4.00 -11.36
C GLN A 11 12.89 3.28 -11.19
N TRP A 12 12.75 2.09 -11.78
CA TRP A 12 11.55 1.28 -11.58
C TRP A 12 11.38 0.88 -10.11
N TYR A 13 12.45 0.39 -9.46
CA TYR A 13 12.41 -0.01 -8.07
C TYR A 13 12.01 1.14 -7.13
N VAL A 14 12.55 2.35 -7.35
CA VAL A 14 12.19 3.53 -6.57
C VAL A 14 10.73 3.93 -6.77
N ALA A 15 10.23 3.85 -8.01
CA ALA A 15 8.82 4.14 -8.31
C ALA A 15 7.89 3.12 -7.64
N GLU A 16 8.20 1.83 -7.75
CA GLU A 16 7.45 0.74 -7.13
C GLU A 16 7.41 0.89 -5.61
N GLN A 17 8.56 1.13 -4.97
CA GLN A 17 8.63 1.33 -3.53
C GLN A 17 7.83 2.56 -3.07
N HIS A 18 7.83 3.64 -3.85
CA HIS A 18 7.02 4.81 -3.54
C HIS A 18 5.51 4.51 -3.58
N GLU A 19 5.06 3.68 -4.53
CA GLU A 19 3.65 3.24 -4.60
C GLU A 19 3.29 2.31 -3.44
N GLU A 20 4.16 1.35 -3.09
CA GLU A 20 3.95 0.45 -1.96
C GLU A 20 3.88 1.22 -0.63
N GLU A 21 4.82 2.12 -0.36
CA GLU A 21 4.82 2.94 0.85
C GLU A 21 3.53 3.77 0.97
N LYS A 22 3.04 4.33 -0.14
CA LYS A 22 1.78 5.08 -0.16
C LYS A 22 0.58 4.18 0.12
N LEU A 23 0.55 2.96 -0.41
CA LEU A 23 -0.50 1.98 -0.14
C LEU A 23 -0.53 1.63 1.36
N PHE A 24 0.61 1.26 1.94
CA PHE A 24 0.70 0.90 3.36
C PHE A 24 0.36 2.09 4.26
N LYS A 25 0.84 3.29 3.95
CA LYS A 25 0.47 4.49 4.70
C LYS A 25 -1.02 4.76 4.66
N SER A 26 -1.66 4.62 3.50
CA SER A 26 -3.12 4.78 3.38
C SER A 26 -3.91 3.74 4.19
N ILE A 27 -3.34 2.54 4.40
CA ILE A 27 -3.93 1.51 5.24
C ILE A 27 -3.79 1.89 6.72
N LEU A 28 -2.60 2.35 7.14
CA LEU A 28 -2.37 2.83 8.51
C LEU A 28 -3.26 4.03 8.86
N ASP A 29 -3.36 5.02 7.97
CA ASP A 29 -4.23 6.19 8.17
C ASP A 29 -5.70 5.77 8.36
N LYS A 30 -6.15 4.72 7.66
CA LYS A 30 -7.51 4.18 7.83
C LYS A 30 -7.68 3.51 9.18
N PHE A 31 -6.66 2.85 9.71
CA PHE A 31 -6.69 2.26 11.04
C PHE A 31 -6.71 3.32 12.14
N GLU A 32 -5.93 4.41 12.00
CA GLU A 32 -5.95 5.53 12.93
C GLU A 32 -7.30 6.25 12.97
N LEU A 33 -7.95 6.43 11.81
CA LEU A 33 -9.28 7.08 11.71
C LEU A 33 -10.39 6.27 12.41
N VAL A 34 -10.19 4.96 12.55
CA VAL A 34 -11.21 4.00 12.96
C VAL A 34 -11.37 3.95 14.50
N GLY A 35 -10.37 4.37 15.28
CA GLY A 35 -10.45 4.40 16.75
C GLY A 35 -10.69 3.04 17.42
N GLU A 36 -10.85 3.00 18.75
CA GLU A 36 -11.02 1.78 19.56
C GLU A 36 -12.48 1.27 19.67
N ASP A 37 -13.42 1.82 18.91
CA ASP A 37 -14.83 1.46 19.06
C ASP A 37 -15.12 0.16 18.29
N GLY A 38 -15.44 -0.97 18.94
CA GLY A 38 -15.44 -2.31 18.32
C GLY A 38 -16.23 -2.51 17.00
N LYS A 39 -17.14 -1.59 16.64
CA LYS A 39 -17.82 -1.55 15.33
C LYS A 39 -16.91 -1.12 14.17
N SER A 40 -15.88 -0.33 14.45
CA SER A 40 -14.98 0.23 13.45
C SER A 40 -13.95 -0.81 12.99
N LEU A 41 -13.49 -1.69 13.89
CA LEU A 41 -12.68 -2.89 13.56
C LEU A 41 -13.35 -3.78 12.51
N PHE A 42 -14.66 -4.03 12.63
CA PHE A 42 -15.41 -4.82 11.64
C PHE A 42 -15.48 -4.13 10.26
N LEU A 43 -15.61 -2.79 10.22
CA LEU A 43 -15.58 -2.03 8.96
C LEU A 43 -14.18 -2.03 8.32
N SER A 44 -13.12 -1.98 9.12
CA SER A 44 -11.73 -2.04 8.66
C SER A 44 -11.40 -3.39 8.03
N ASP A 45 -11.80 -4.49 8.67
CA ASP A 45 -11.61 -5.85 8.12
C ASP A 45 -12.29 -5.98 6.74
N LYS A 46 -13.54 -5.52 6.62
CA LYS A 46 -14.28 -5.54 5.34
C LYS A 46 -13.60 -4.71 4.25
N LYS A 47 -13.00 -3.57 4.59
CA LYS A 47 -12.27 -2.72 3.62
C LYS A 47 -10.93 -3.32 3.22
N LEU A 48 -10.17 -3.89 4.14
CA LEU A 48 -8.92 -4.59 3.84
C LEU A 48 -9.16 -5.77 2.90
N LYS A 49 -10.23 -6.54 3.14
CA LYS A 49 -10.61 -7.64 2.26
C LYS A 49 -10.92 -7.17 0.83
N ALA A 50 -11.57 -6.03 0.68
CA ALA A 50 -11.85 -5.42 -0.63
C ALA A 50 -10.56 -4.95 -1.34
N ILE A 51 -9.61 -4.36 -0.60
CA ILE A 51 -8.30 -3.95 -1.15
C ILE A 51 -7.52 -5.20 -1.59
N SER A 52 -7.46 -6.22 -0.75
CA SER A 52 -6.79 -7.49 -1.06
C SER A 52 -7.37 -8.16 -2.31
N SER A 53 -8.69 -8.15 -2.49
CA SER A 53 -9.31 -8.70 -3.70
C SER A 53 -9.01 -7.90 -4.96
N ALA A 54 -8.80 -6.58 -4.84
CA ALA A 54 -8.48 -5.72 -5.98
C ALA A 54 -7.00 -5.83 -6.42
N VAL A 55 -6.12 -6.24 -5.50
CA VAL A 55 -4.69 -6.46 -5.75
C VAL A 55 -4.41 -7.84 -6.40
N HIS A 56 -5.40 -8.74 -6.47
CA HIS A 56 -5.27 -10.10 -7.05
C HIS A 56 -6.11 -10.32 -8.32
N VAL A 57 -6.41 -9.26 -9.08
CA VAL A 57 -7.00 -9.34 -10.43
C VAL A 57 -5.99 -8.89 -11.47
#